data_AF-X7Z2W4-F1
#
_entry.id   AF-X7Z2W4-F1
#
_cell.length_a   1.000
_cell.length_b   1.000
_cell.length_c   1.000
_cell.angle_alpha   90.00
_cell.angle_beta   90.00
_cell.angle_gamma   90.00
#
_symmetry.space_group_name_H-M   'P 1'
#
loop_
_entity.id
_entity.type
_entity.pdbx_description
1 polymer ?
#
loop_
_entity_poly.entity_id
_entity_poly.type
_entity_poly.pdbx_seq_one_letter_code
_entity_poly.pdbx_strand_id
1 'polypeptide(L)'
;MDFTLPEHLPRLLAEMDAFIEAEIAPLQAEHMQYFDHRREFARTDLDNGGIPRRAWEDLLDEMRRRADKAGWLRYGLPSSLGGRDGTNLDMAVIREHLAHKGIGLHNDLQNESSIVGNFPQVIMIERFGTDEQRREWSEALITGKRSMAFGLTEPQHGSDATWLETRAKRDGDDWVINGAKRWNTGVHRATHDLIFARTSGEPGQATGITAFLVPTDAPASRCRSTGGLSTCPPTTAKSNCGTCGCPPTRCSAKSTAAWTLRRRSCTKTGFGKRPAASAQRSTALTAPPSTPASEQCSANRCRSTRPCNGRWPNCRPKPRWCGCWCTTPLGI
;
A
#
# COMPACT_ATOMS: atom_id res chain seq x y z
N MET A 1 -0.85 0.42 34.48
CA MET A 1 -1.21 0.36 33.05
C MET A 1 -1.67 -1.05 32.77
N ASP A 2 -2.83 -1.19 32.14
CA ASP A 2 -3.35 -2.48 31.71
C ASP A 2 -2.99 -2.70 30.24
N PHE A 3 -2.37 -3.84 29.95
CA PHE A 3 -1.94 -4.24 28.61
C PHE A 3 -2.67 -5.50 28.13
N THR A 4 -3.70 -5.93 28.88
CA THR A 4 -4.52 -7.06 28.47
C THR A 4 -5.40 -6.66 27.28
N LEU A 5 -5.65 -7.63 26.40
CA LEU A 5 -6.58 -7.42 25.29
C LEU A 5 -8.02 -7.40 25.82
N PRO A 6 -8.89 -6.52 25.28
CA PRO A 6 -10.33 -6.57 25.54
C PRO A 6 -10.92 -7.98 25.40
N GLU A 7 -11.81 -8.35 26.32
CA GLU A 7 -12.38 -9.71 26.44
C GLU A 7 -13.09 -10.20 25.17
N HIS A 8 -13.59 -9.29 24.33
CA HIS A 8 -14.28 -9.67 23.09
C HIS A 8 -13.33 -10.15 21.99
N LEU A 9 -12.06 -9.70 22.00
CA LEU A 9 -11.13 -9.95 20.90
C LEU A 9 -10.77 -11.43 20.71
N PRO A 10 -10.41 -12.22 21.75
CA PRO A 10 -10.08 -13.63 21.55
C PRO A 10 -11.21 -14.42 20.87
N ARG A 11 -12.47 -14.18 21.29
CA ARG A 11 -13.64 -14.80 20.66
C ARG A 11 -13.82 -14.33 19.21
N LEU A 12 -13.69 -13.03 18.96
CA LEU A 12 -13.79 -12.46 17.62
C LEU A 12 -12.76 -13.06 16.65
N LEU A 13 -11.51 -13.21 17.10
CA LEU A 13 -10.45 -13.82 16.29
C LEU A 13 -10.74 -15.29 15.97
N ALA A 14 -11.29 -16.04 16.93
CA ALA A 14 -11.69 -17.44 16.72
C ALA A 14 -12.85 -17.58 15.71
N GLU A 15 -13.87 -16.70 15.80
CA GLU A 15 -14.97 -16.65 14.83
C GLU A 15 -14.48 -16.29 13.42
N MET A 16 -13.55 -15.35 13.33
CA MET A 16 -12.92 -14.95 12.06
C MET A 16 -12.09 -16.09 11.47
N ASP A 17 -11.34 -16.83 12.29
CA ASP A 17 -10.59 -18.01 11.85
C ASP A 17 -11.52 -19.10 11.32
N ALA A 18 -12.62 -19.38 12.01
CA ALA A 18 -13.62 -20.32 11.54
C ALA A 18 -14.21 -19.91 10.17
N PHE A 19 -14.47 -18.62 9.97
CA PHE A 19 -14.91 -18.09 8.67
C PHE A 19 -13.84 -18.27 7.59
N ILE A 20 -12.57 -17.97 7.89
CA ILE A 20 -11.47 -18.14 6.93
C ILE A 20 -11.38 -19.61 6.48
N GLU A 21 -11.37 -20.56 7.43
CA GLU A 21 -11.27 -21.99 7.11
C GLU A 21 -12.48 -22.49 6.32
N ALA A 22 -13.69 -21.99 6.62
CA ALA A 22 -14.91 -22.44 5.95
C ALA A 22 -15.07 -21.86 4.54
N GLU A 23 -14.72 -20.58 4.33
CA GLU A 23 -15.15 -19.83 3.13
C GLU A 23 -13.99 -19.33 2.26
N ILE A 24 -12.85 -19.00 2.87
CA ILE A 24 -11.73 -18.33 2.20
C ILE A 24 -10.60 -19.30 1.85
N ALA A 25 -10.27 -20.23 2.74
CA ALA A 25 -9.25 -21.24 2.51
C ALA A 25 -9.59 -22.18 1.34
N PRO A 26 -10.84 -22.67 1.17
CA PRO A 26 -11.22 -23.46 0.00
C PRO A 26 -11.11 -22.66 -1.30
N LEU A 27 -11.57 -21.40 -1.28
CA LEU A 27 -11.47 -20.50 -2.43
C LEU A 27 -10.01 -20.25 -2.83
N GLN A 28 -9.12 -20.06 -1.85
CA GLN A 28 -7.68 -19.96 -2.07
C GLN A 28 -7.09 -21.25 -2.65
N ALA A 29 -7.50 -22.41 -2.13
CA ALA A 29 -6.99 -23.72 -2.56
C ALA A 29 -7.31 -24.00 -4.04
N GLU A 30 -8.46 -23.56 -4.53
CA GLU A 30 -8.83 -23.62 -5.96
C GLU A 30 -7.98 -22.69 -6.84
N HIS A 31 -7.28 -21.72 -6.25
CA HIS A 31 -6.56 -20.66 -6.93
C HIS A 31 -5.09 -20.54 -6.49
N MET A 32 -4.46 -21.66 -6.12
CA MET A 32 -3.10 -21.69 -5.56
C MET A 32 -2.02 -21.10 -6.48
N GLN A 33 -2.27 -20.99 -7.80
CA GLN A 33 -1.37 -20.31 -8.74
C GLN A 33 -1.08 -18.85 -8.34
N TYR A 34 -1.96 -18.21 -7.56
CA TYR A 34 -1.74 -16.86 -7.06
C TYR A 34 -1.03 -16.81 -5.71
N PHE A 35 -0.79 -17.94 -5.04
CA PHE A 35 -0.23 -17.97 -3.69
C PHE A 35 1.06 -18.78 -3.58
N ASP A 36 1.46 -19.45 -4.66
CA ASP A 36 2.71 -20.20 -4.75
C ASP A 36 3.95 -19.29 -4.95
N HIS A 37 5.09 -19.94 -5.24
CA HIS A 37 6.40 -19.32 -5.42
C HIS A 37 6.59 -18.54 -6.73
N ARG A 38 5.65 -18.62 -7.69
CA ARG A 38 5.66 -17.86 -8.96
C ARG A 38 4.47 -16.94 -9.14
N ARG A 39 3.76 -16.66 -8.05
CA ARG A 39 2.56 -15.81 -8.01
C ARG A 39 2.67 -14.46 -8.73
N GLU A 40 3.86 -13.86 -8.80
CA GLU A 40 4.07 -12.55 -9.43
C GLU A 40 3.69 -12.55 -10.92
N PHE A 41 4.04 -13.60 -11.67
CA PHE A 41 3.69 -13.74 -13.08
C PHE A 41 2.23 -14.16 -13.29
N ALA A 42 1.67 -14.87 -12.32
CA ALA A 42 0.26 -15.25 -12.34
C ALA A 42 -0.65 -14.03 -12.06
N ARG A 43 -0.26 -13.15 -11.13
CA ARG A 43 -1.02 -11.96 -10.75
C ARG A 43 -0.81 -10.80 -11.71
N THR A 44 0.33 -10.72 -12.40
CA THR A 44 0.72 -9.55 -13.20
C THR A 44 0.62 -9.83 -14.70
N ASP A 45 0.00 -8.91 -15.42
CA ASP A 45 -0.02 -8.88 -16.88
C ASP A 45 1.19 -8.09 -17.39
N LEU A 46 2.28 -8.79 -17.69
CA LEU A 46 3.51 -8.18 -18.18
C LEU A 46 3.36 -7.56 -19.57
N ASP A 47 2.48 -8.12 -20.40
CA ASP A 47 2.24 -7.64 -21.76
C ASP A 47 1.39 -6.37 -21.75
N ASN A 48 0.58 -6.18 -20.71
CA ASN A 48 -0.26 -5.00 -20.50
C ASN A 48 0.32 -4.02 -19.47
N GLY A 49 1.62 -3.73 -19.57
CA GLY A 49 2.27 -2.68 -18.77
C GLY A 49 2.41 -3.01 -17.27
N GLY A 50 2.29 -4.28 -16.90
CA GLY A 50 2.47 -4.77 -15.54
C GLY A 50 1.26 -4.57 -14.63
N ILE A 51 0.06 -4.33 -15.17
CA ILE A 51 -1.14 -4.21 -14.34
C ILE A 51 -1.58 -5.58 -13.81
N PRO A 52 -2.30 -5.65 -12.69
CA PRO A 52 -2.87 -6.90 -12.22
C PRO A 52 -3.78 -7.55 -13.28
N ARG A 53 -3.69 -8.87 -13.43
CA ARG A 53 -4.59 -9.65 -14.30
C ARG A 53 -6.01 -9.56 -13.77
N ARG A 54 -6.97 -9.44 -14.68
CA ARG A 54 -8.39 -9.37 -14.35
C ARG A 54 -8.88 -10.55 -13.48
N ALA A 55 -8.45 -11.77 -13.81
CA ALA A 55 -8.81 -12.97 -13.03
C ALA A 55 -8.33 -12.92 -11.56
N TRP A 56 -7.18 -12.28 -11.30
CA TRP A 56 -6.71 -12.07 -9.93
C TRP A 56 -7.60 -11.05 -9.19
N GLU A 57 -8.01 -9.98 -9.87
CA GLU A 57 -8.90 -8.98 -9.29
C GLU A 57 -10.30 -9.51 -9.03
N ASP A 58 -10.84 -10.32 -9.95
CA ASP A 58 -12.14 -10.98 -9.78
C ASP A 58 -12.13 -11.93 -8.56
N LEU A 59 -11.00 -12.62 -8.30
CA LEU A 59 -10.84 -13.43 -7.09
C LEU A 59 -10.85 -12.57 -5.81
N LEU A 60 -10.20 -11.40 -5.84
CA LEU A 60 -10.25 -10.45 -4.72
C LEU A 60 -11.66 -9.89 -4.50
N ASP A 61 -12.42 -9.63 -5.58
CA ASP A 61 -13.81 -9.22 -5.51
C ASP A 61 -14.72 -10.31 -4.93
N GLU A 62 -14.50 -11.56 -5.30
CA GLU A 62 -15.23 -12.69 -4.73
C GLU A 62 -14.94 -12.86 -3.23
N MET A 63 -13.68 -12.76 -2.81
CA MET A 63 -13.31 -12.74 -1.39
C MET A 63 -14.02 -11.61 -0.63
N ARG A 64 -13.99 -10.37 -1.18
CA ARG A 64 -14.68 -9.22 -0.59
C ARG A 64 -16.17 -9.48 -0.46
N ARG A 65 -16.82 -10.04 -1.49
CA ARG A 65 -18.25 -10.34 -1.49
C ARG A 65 -18.63 -11.37 -0.41
N ARG A 66 -17.84 -12.44 -0.25
CA ARG A 66 -18.05 -13.43 0.82
C ARG A 66 -17.88 -12.81 2.20
N ALA A 67 -16.83 -12.00 2.38
CA ALA A 67 -16.55 -11.32 3.63
C ALA A 67 -17.61 -10.26 3.99
N ASP A 68 -18.15 -9.55 3.00
CA ASP A 68 -19.24 -8.58 3.20
C ASP A 68 -20.53 -9.28 3.63
N LYS A 69 -20.87 -10.37 2.93
CA LYS A 69 -22.05 -11.20 3.27
C LYS A 69 -21.97 -11.75 4.71
N ALA A 70 -20.79 -12.10 5.18
CA ALA A 70 -20.55 -12.54 6.56
C ALA A 70 -20.41 -11.39 7.57
N GLY A 71 -20.42 -10.13 7.11
CA GLY A 71 -20.29 -8.94 7.94
C GLY A 71 -18.87 -8.68 8.47
N TRP A 72 -17.85 -9.34 7.92
CA TRP A 72 -16.44 -9.13 8.27
C TRP A 72 -15.85 -7.92 7.54
N LEU A 73 -16.23 -7.71 6.28
CA LEU A 73 -15.67 -6.64 5.46
C LEU A 73 -15.89 -5.27 6.10
N ARG A 74 -17.09 -5.04 6.66
CA ARG A 74 -17.51 -3.78 7.28
C ARG A 74 -17.15 -3.64 8.76
N TYR A 75 -16.40 -4.59 9.36
CA TYR A 75 -16.20 -4.64 10.81
C TYR A 75 -15.81 -3.29 11.44
N GLY A 76 -14.79 -2.62 10.89
CA GLY A 76 -14.28 -1.34 11.40
C GLY A 76 -15.11 -0.11 11.03
N LEU A 77 -16.19 -0.27 10.27
CA LEU A 77 -17.10 0.83 9.93
C LEU A 77 -18.17 1.01 11.01
N PRO A 78 -18.79 2.22 11.08
CA PRO A 78 -19.93 2.45 11.94
C PRO A 78 -21.11 1.51 11.66
N SER A 79 -21.89 1.17 12.68
CA SER A 79 -23.12 0.38 12.53
C SER A 79 -24.14 1.01 11.57
N SER A 80 -24.16 2.34 11.44
CA SER A 80 -24.98 3.06 10.46
C SER A 80 -24.65 2.72 9.00
N LEU A 81 -23.47 2.16 8.72
CA LEU A 81 -23.06 1.65 7.40
C LEU A 81 -23.11 0.11 7.31
N GLY A 82 -23.75 -0.55 8.27
CA GLY A 82 -23.77 -2.01 8.39
C GLY A 82 -22.47 -2.61 8.95
N GLY A 83 -21.63 -1.78 9.59
CA GLY A 83 -20.44 -2.23 10.30
C GLY A 83 -20.72 -2.69 11.73
N ARG A 84 -19.65 -2.93 12.51
CA ARG A 84 -19.74 -3.40 13.90
C ARG A 84 -19.10 -2.42 14.90
N ASP A 85 -18.91 -1.17 14.49
CA ASP A 85 -18.28 -0.12 15.32
C ASP A 85 -16.89 -0.53 15.85
N GLY A 86 -16.14 -1.31 15.06
CA GLY A 86 -14.83 -1.85 15.44
C GLY A 86 -13.83 -0.74 15.78
N THR A 87 -13.15 -0.87 16.92
CA THR A 87 -12.21 0.16 17.37
C THR A 87 -10.88 0.10 16.60
N ASN A 88 -10.08 1.17 16.68
CA ASN A 88 -8.71 1.15 16.12
C ASN A 88 -7.83 0.07 16.78
N LEU A 89 -8.05 -0.23 18.06
CA LEU A 89 -7.33 -1.31 18.75
C LEU A 89 -7.74 -2.66 18.16
N ASP A 90 -9.04 -2.89 17.96
CA ASP A 90 -9.56 -4.10 17.34
C ASP A 90 -8.95 -4.30 15.95
N MET A 91 -8.97 -3.26 15.12
CA MET A 91 -8.40 -3.28 13.77
C MET A 91 -6.89 -3.59 13.80
N ALA A 92 -6.15 -3.05 14.77
CA ALA A 92 -4.73 -3.34 14.93
C ALA A 92 -4.48 -4.82 15.28
N VAL A 93 -5.22 -5.35 16.25
CA VAL A 93 -5.13 -6.75 16.69
C VAL A 93 -5.55 -7.71 15.57
N ILE A 94 -6.64 -7.42 14.87
CA ILE A 94 -7.10 -8.19 13.71
C ILE A 94 -6.02 -8.22 12.62
N ARG A 95 -5.44 -7.06 12.28
CA ARG A 95 -4.38 -6.97 11.25
C ARG A 95 -3.15 -7.75 11.63
N GLU A 96 -2.75 -7.66 12.89
CA GLU A 96 -1.63 -8.43 13.42
C GLU A 96 -1.91 -9.94 13.37
N HIS A 97 -3.09 -10.39 13.81
CA HIS A 97 -3.50 -11.79 13.76
C HIS A 97 -3.51 -12.35 12.33
N LEU A 98 -4.13 -11.63 11.38
CA LEU A 98 -4.17 -12.04 9.98
C LEU A 98 -2.78 -12.06 9.32
N ALA A 99 -1.88 -11.15 9.71
CA ALA A 99 -0.49 -11.15 9.23
C ALA A 99 0.32 -12.34 9.77
N HIS A 100 0.07 -12.79 11.01
CA HIS A 100 0.73 -13.96 11.58
C HIS A 100 0.36 -15.26 10.86
N LYS A 101 -0.84 -15.35 10.26
CA LYS A 101 -1.23 -16.47 9.39
C LYS A 101 -0.46 -16.50 8.05
N GLY A 102 0.26 -15.44 7.71
CA GLY A 102 0.97 -15.31 6.45
C GLY A 102 0.16 -14.60 5.36
N ILE A 103 0.79 -14.42 4.19
CA ILE A 103 0.16 -13.78 3.03
C ILE A 103 -0.78 -14.80 2.38
N GLY A 104 -2.06 -14.47 2.31
CA GLY A 104 -3.10 -15.30 1.71
C GLY A 104 -4.27 -14.47 1.22
N LEU A 105 -5.30 -15.12 0.71
CA LEU A 105 -6.51 -14.48 0.22
C LEU A 105 -7.25 -13.73 1.34
N HIS A 106 -7.12 -14.19 2.60
CA HIS A 106 -7.66 -13.52 3.78
C HIS A 106 -7.05 -12.13 4.03
N ASN A 107 -5.78 -11.95 3.67
CA ASN A 107 -5.02 -10.74 3.92
C ASN A 107 -3.76 -10.65 3.02
N ASP A 108 -3.87 -9.88 1.94
CA ASP A 108 -2.77 -9.54 1.05
C ASP A 108 -2.28 -8.11 1.31
N LEU A 109 -1.15 -8.02 2.01
CA LEU A 109 -0.51 -6.75 2.37
C LEU A 109 0.09 -6.00 1.16
N GLN A 110 0.23 -6.64 -0.01
CA GLN A 110 0.85 -6.00 -1.18
C GLN A 110 -0.11 -5.04 -1.89
N ASN A 111 -1.41 -5.34 -1.86
CA ASN A 111 -2.46 -4.54 -2.48
C ASN A 111 -3.53 -4.08 -1.49
N GLU A 112 -3.26 -4.25 -0.18
CA GLU A 112 -4.15 -3.90 0.94
C GLU A 112 -5.52 -4.61 0.91
N SER A 113 -5.66 -5.73 0.21
CA SER A 113 -6.91 -6.51 0.21
C SER A 113 -6.98 -7.43 1.43
N SER A 114 -8.12 -7.43 2.11
CA SER A 114 -8.36 -8.30 3.26
C SER A 114 -9.86 -8.53 3.46
N ILE A 115 -10.20 -9.64 4.11
CA ILE A 115 -11.57 -9.97 4.53
C ILE A 115 -12.16 -8.95 5.50
N VAL A 116 -11.32 -8.19 6.20
CA VAL A 116 -11.73 -7.04 6.99
C VAL A 116 -11.26 -5.80 6.25
N GLY A 117 -12.18 -4.94 5.81
CA GLY A 117 -11.86 -3.75 5.02
C GLY A 117 -11.31 -2.61 5.88
N ASN A 118 -10.30 -1.90 5.38
CA ASN A 118 -9.77 -0.71 6.06
C ASN A 118 -10.59 0.55 5.77
N PHE A 119 -11.14 0.65 4.55
CA PHE A 119 -12.03 1.71 4.08
C PHE A 119 -11.69 3.16 4.50
N PRO A 120 -10.43 3.62 4.42
CA PRO A 120 -10.10 5.01 4.76
C PRO A 120 -10.88 6.01 3.90
N GLN A 121 -11.19 5.65 2.64
CA GLN A 121 -11.99 6.48 1.73
C GLN A 121 -13.42 6.66 2.24
N VAL A 122 -14.07 5.59 2.73
CA VAL A 122 -15.42 5.67 3.30
C VAL A 122 -15.41 6.58 4.52
N ILE A 123 -14.43 6.40 5.42
CA ILE A 123 -14.29 7.24 6.63
C ILE A 123 -14.10 8.72 6.26
N MET A 124 -13.31 9.02 5.22
CA MET A 124 -13.12 10.38 4.73
C MET A 124 -14.41 10.99 4.16
N ILE A 125 -15.16 10.23 3.34
CA ILE A 125 -16.45 10.68 2.82
C ILE A 125 -17.46 10.91 3.93
N GLU A 126 -17.56 9.99 4.89
CA GLU A 126 -18.48 10.14 6.02
C GLU A 126 -18.18 11.40 6.83
N ARG A 127 -16.91 11.63 7.13
CA ARG A 127 -16.49 12.73 8.02
C ARG A 127 -16.46 14.10 7.34
N PHE A 128 -16.11 14.15 6.06
CA PHE A 128 -15.80 15.40 5.35
C PHE A 128 -16.66 15.64 4.10
N GLY A 129 -17.39 14.63 3.64
CA GLY A 129 -18.30 14.75 2.51
C GLY A 129 -19.51 15.63 2.80
N THR A 130 -20.15 16.10 1.74
CA THR A 130 -21.52 16.61 1.78
C THR A 130 -22.50 15.45 1.95
N ASP A 131 -23.77 15.75 2.27
CA ASP A 131 -24.80 14.70 2.35
C ASP A 131 -24.99 13.97 1.01
N GLU A 132 -24.87 14.71 -0.10
CA GLU A 132 -24.94 14.13 -1.45
C GLU A 132 -23.78 13.16 -1.70
N GLN A 133 -22.56 13.56 -1.32
CA GLN A 133 -21.40 12.69 -1.46
C GLN A 133 -21.51 11.44 -0.58
N ARG A 134 -21.98 11.56 0.67
CA ARG A 134 -22.22 10.39 1.52
C ARG A 134 -23.19 9.40 0.88
N ARG A 135 -24.34 9.89 0.41
CA ARG A 135 -25.37 9.06 -0.25
C ARG A 135 -24.85 8.36 -1.49
N GLU A 136 -24.08 9.07 -2.32
CA GLU A 136 -23.58 8.54 -3.59
C GLU A 136 -22.41 7.57 -3.38
N TRP A 137 -21.52 7.84 -2.41
CA TRP A 137 -20.20 7.18 -2.37
C TRP A 137 -20.04 6.13 -1.29
N SER A 138 -20.65 6.27 -0.12
CA SER A 138 -20.31 5.41 1.03
C SER A 138 -20.59 3.94 0.75
N GLU A 139 -21.82 3.59 0.34
CA GLU A 139 -22.17 2.20 -0.01
C GLU A 139 -21.49 1.76 -1.32
N ALA A 140 -21.31 2.67 -2.28
CA ALA A 140 -20.67 2.35 -3.55
C ALA A 140 -19.19 1.98 -3.40
N LEU A 141 -18.49 2.60 -2.45
CA LEU A 141 -17.10 2.27 -2.10
C LEU A 141 -16.99 0.94 -1.37
N ILE A 142 -17.93 0.65 -0.45
CA ILE A 142 -17.95 -0.61 0.31
C ILE A 142 -18.20 -1.80 -0.64
N THR A 143 -19.18 -1.65 -1.53
CA THR A 143 -19.61 -2.71 -2.47
C THR A 143 -18.75 -2.78 -3.73
N GLY A 144 -17.81 -1.86 -3.93
CA GLY A 144 -16.95 -1.81 -5.12
C GLY A 144 -17.63 -1.32 -6.40
N LYS A 145 -18.91 -0.91 -6.35
CA LYS A 145 -19.62 -0.26 -7.49
C LYS A 145 -18.90 1.00 -7.96
N ARG A 146 -18.25 1.71 -7.03
CA ARG A 146 -17.31 2.77 -7.32
C ARG A 146 -16.02 2.53 -6.55
N SER A 147 -14.93 3.02 -7.12
CA SER A 147 -13.59 2.84 -6.58
C SER A 147 -12.81 4.16 -6.66
N MET A 148 -12.04 4.42 -5.60
CA MET A 148 -11.19 5.59 -5.47
C MET A 148 -9.74 5.17 -5.28
N ALA A 149 -8.86 5.60 -6.18
CA ALA A 149 -7.42 5.63 -5.91
C ALA A 149 -7.08 6.80 -4.98
N PHE A 150 -5.89 6.75 -4.38
CA PHE A 150 -5.44 7.75 -3.41
C PHE A 150 -4.19 8.48 -3.90
N GLY A 151 -4.38 9.62 -4.56
CA GLY A 151 -3.32 10.45 -5.14
C GLY A 151 -2.78 11.50 -4.18
N LEU A 152 -1.98 11.08 -3.19
CA LEU A 152 -1.26 11.99 -2.29
C LEU A 152 0.20 12.18 -2.71
N THR A 153 0.96 11.07 -2.75
CA THR A 153 2.40 11.03 -2.98
C THR A 153 2.77 11.57 -4.37
N GLU A 154 3.87 12.30 -4.44
CA GLU A 154 4.40 12.90 -5.65
C GLU A 154 5.82 12.39 -5.94
N PRO A 155 6.35 12.55 -7.17
CA PRO A 155 7.67 12.04 -7.53
C PRO A 155 8.81 12.52 -6.62
N GLN A 156 8.70 13.74 -6.09
CA GLN A 156 9.71 14.36 -5.21
C GLN A 156 9.25 14.45 -3.75
N HIS A 157 7.99 14.12 -3.44
CA HIS A 157 7.38 14.32 -2.11
C HIS A 157 6.61 13.07 -1.66
N GLY A 158 7.23 12.30 -0.75
CA GLY A 158 6.63 11.09 -0.15
C GLY A 158 6.42 11.24 1.35
N SER A 159 7.51 11.08 2.13
CA SER A 159 7.44 11.14 3.59
C SER A 159 6.94 12.48 4.13
N ASP A 160 7.27 13.58 3.44
CA ASP A 160 6.73 14.91 3.74
C ASP A 160 5.73 15.34 2.66
N ALA A 161 4.48 14.90 2.82
CA ALA A 161 3.40 15.26 1.91
C ALA A 161 3.00 16.75 1.98
N THR A 162 3.45 17.49 2.99
CA THR A 162 3.12 18.93 3.10
C THR A 162 3.87 19.76 2.06
N TRP A 163 4.93 19.23 1.46
CA TRP A 163 5.69 19.89 0.39
C TRP A 163 5.15 19.65 -1.01
N LEU A 164 3.98 19.00 -1.15
CA LEU A 164 3.40 18.70 -2.45
C LEU A 164 3.34 19.92 -3.40
N GLU A 165 3.69 19.67 -4.65
CA GLU A 165 3.79 20.61 -5.75
C GLU A 165 2.48 20.71 -6.53
N THR A 166 1.64 19.67 -6.52
CA THR A 166 0.34 19.72 -7.21
C THR A 166 -0.48 20.91 -6.71
N ARG A 167 -0.89 21.80 -7.63
CA ARG A 167 -1.69 23.00 -7.34
C ARG A 167 -3.09 22.85 -7.91
N ALA A 168 -4.06 23.43 -7.22
CA ALA A 168 -5.42 23.58 -7.72
C ALA A 168 -5.85 25.04 -7.61
N LYS A 169 -6.30 25.62 -8.72
CA LYS A 169 -6.80 27.01 -8.79
C LYS A 169 -8.24 27.02 -9.27
N ARG A 170 -9.08 27.89 -8.68
CA ARG A 170 -10.45 28.12 -9.18
C ARG A 170 -10.42 28.77 -10.56
N ASP A 171 -11.30 28.29 -11.44
CA ASP A 171 -11.59 28.86 -12.76
C ASP A 171 -13.12 28.84 -12.95
N GLY A 172 -13.79 29.95 -12.62
CA GLY A 172 -15.25 30.00 -12.51
C GLY A 172 -15.77 29.07 -11.39
N ASP A 173 -16.70 28.20 -11.74
CA ASP A 173 -17.27 27.19 -10.84
C ASP A 173 -16.39 25.93 -10.72
N ASP A 174 -15.35 25.82 -11.55
CA ASP A 174 -14.49 24.65 -11.66
C ASP A 174 -13.15 24.82 -10.92
N TRP A 175 -12.42 23.70 -10.83
CA TRP A 175 -11.03 23.68 -10.40
C TRP A 175 -10.12 23.17 -11.52
N VAL A 176 -9.02 23.89 -11.73
CA VAL A 176 -7.92 23.47 -12.59
C VAL A 176 -6.81 22.92 -11.70
N ILE A 177 -6.58 21.62 -11.81
CA ILE A 177 -5.56 20.89 -11.05
C ILE A 177 -4.37 20.62 -11.97
N ASN A 178 -3.17 21.01 -11.55
CA ASN A 178 -1.92 20.77 -12.27
C ASN A 178 -0.86 20.19 -11.33
N GLY A 179 -0.34 19.01 -11.68
CA GLY A 179 0.75 18.37 -10.96
C GLY A 179 1.00 16.93 -11.42
N ALA A 180 1.68 16.17 -10.58
CA ALA A 180 1.92 14.75 -10.82
C ALA A 180 1.83 13.94 -9.54
N LYS A 181 1.17 12.79 -9.60
CA LYS A 181 1.06 11.83 -8.51
C LYS A 181 1.82 10.55 -8.83
N ARG A 182 2.16 9.82 -7.78
CA ARG A 182 2.91 8.56 -7.85
C ARG A 182 2.41 7.60 -6.79
N TRP A 183 2.43 6.31 -7.13
CA TRP A 183 2.00 5.21 -6.24
C TRP A 183 0.50 5.22 -5.91
N ASN A 184 -0.33 5.60 -6.88
CA ASN A 184 -1.79 5.57 -6.75
C ASN A 184 -2.27 4.13 -6.94
N THR A 185 -2.18 3.33 -5.88
CA THR A 185 -2.58 1.91 -5.90
C THR A 185 -4.02 1.75 -6.40
N GLY A 186 -4.22 0.85 -7.37
CA GLY A 186 -5.54 0.54 -7.91
C GLY A 186 -6.09 1.54 -8.95
N VAL A 187 -5.32 2.57 -9.34
CA VAL A 187 -5.78 3.59 -10.29
C VAL A 187 -6.18 3.03 -11.66
N HIS A 188 -5.60 1.90 -12.08
CA HIS A 188 -5.90 1.25 -13.36
C HIS A 188 -7.35 0.76 -13.49
N ARG A 189 -8.04 0.54 -12.37
CA ARG A 189 -9.47 0.18 -12.31
C ARG A 189 -10.31 1.16 -11.49
N ALA A 190 -9.71 2.25 -11.05
CA ALA A 190 -10.41 3.23 -10.23
C ALA A 190 -11.36 4.04 -11.09
N THR A 191 -12.61 4.22 -10.65
CA THR A 191 -13.53 5.16 -11.31
C THR A 191 -13.06 6.60 -11.12
N HIS A 192 -12.49 6.89 -9.96
CA HIS A 192 -12.04 8.22 -9.57
C HIS A 192 -10.72 8.14 -8.81
N ASP A 193 -9.99 9.24 -8.77
CA ASP A 193 -8.79 9.41 -7.97
C ASP A 193 -9.01 10.54 -6.97
N LEU A 194 -8.70 10.29 -5.70
CA LEU A 194 -8.74 11.31 -4.65
C LEU A 194 -7.41 12.07 -4.65
N ILE A 195 -7.39 13.19 -5.36
CA ILE A 195 -6.19 14.00 -5.58
C ILE A 195 -6.04 15.06 -4.50
N PHE A 196 -4.91 15.04 -3.80
CA PHE A 196 -4.53 16.11 -2.87
C PHE A 196 -3.74 17.19 -3.60
N ALA A 197 -4.27 18.42 -3.60
CA ALA A 197 -3.64 19.55 -4.25
C ALA A 197 -3.65 20.79 -3.35
N ARG A 198 -2.60 21.60 -3.46
CA ARG A 198 -2.47 22.85 -2.72
C ARG A 198 -3.32 23.93 -3.39
N THR A 199 -4.27 24.46 -2.62
CA THR A 199 -5.19 25.53 -3.03
C THR A 199 -4.85 26.87 -2.39
N SER A 200 -4.08 26.87 -1.30
CA SER A 200 -3.60 28.07 -0.61
C SER A 200 -2.39 27.76 0.28
N GLY A 201 -1.77 28.80 0.84
CA GLY A 201 -0.59 28.67 1.71
C GLY A 201 0.68 28.24 0.96
N GLU A 202 1.76 28.08 1.71
CA GLU A 202 3.10 27.81 1.18
C GLU A 202 3.50 26.32 1.32
N PRO A 203 4.46 25.82 0.50
CA PRO A 203 5.07 24.52 0.70
C PRO A 203 5.52 24.30 2.16
N GLY A 204 5.30 23.10 2.68
CA GLY A 204 5.60 22.76 4.08
C GLY A 204 4.47 23.09 5.07
N GLN A 205 3.47 23.89 4.68
CA GLN A 205 2.30 24.11 5.53
C GLN A 205 1.33 22.93 5.43
N ALA A 206 0.92 22.43 6.59
CA ALA A 206 -0.09 21.37 6.71
C ALA A 206 -1.49 21.87 6.32
N THR A 207 -1.76 23.17 6.47
CA THR A 207 -2.98 23.81 5.97
C THR A 207 -2.80 24.25 4.52
N GLY A 208 -3.92 24.41 3.80
CA GLY A 208 -3.89 24.86 2.41
C GLY A 208 -3.91 23.76 1.36
N ILE A 209 -3.92 22.50 1.79
CA ILE A 209 -4.16 21.33 0.93
C ILE A 209 -5.65 20.98 0.94
N THR A 210 -6.17 20.61 -0.22
CA THR A 210 -7.57 20.23 -0.44
C THR A 210 -7.60 18.90 -1.20
N ALA A 211 -8.53 18.02 -0.81
CA ALA A 211 -8.77 16.75 -1.49
C ALA A 211 -9.89 16.93 -2.52
N PHE A 212 -9.63 16.47 -3.74
CA PHE A 212 -10.53 16.56 -4.88
C PHE A 212 -10.85 15.17 -5.38
N LEU A 213 -12.12 14.89 -5.61
CA LEU A 213 -12.55 13.68 -6.27
C LEU A 213 -12.54 13.90 -7.78
N VAL A 214 -11.65 13.22 -8.51
CA VAL A 214 -11.42 13.44 -9.94
C VAL A 214 -11.74 12.17 -10.73
N PRO A 215 -12.68 12.18 -11.69
CA PRO A 215 -12.91 11.03 -12.57
C PRO A 215 -11.64 10.64 -13.31
N THR A 216 -11.33 9.35 -13.41
CA THR A 216 -10.09 8.87 -14.06
C THR A 216 -10.13 8.99 -15.59
N ASP A 217 -11.33 9.10 -16.16
CA ASP A 217 -11.61 9.26 -17.60
C ASP A 217 -11.73 10.72 -18.05
N ALA A 218 -11.51 11.70 -17.15
CA ALA A 218 -11.61 13.10 -17.51
C ALA A 218 -10.62 13.46 -18.66
N PRO A 219 -11.00 14.32 -19.63
CA PRO A 219 -10.26 14.50 -20.89
C PRO A 219 -8.79 14.91 -20.74
N ALA A 220 -8.45 15.57 -19.64
CA ALA A 220 -7.08 15.98 -19.32
C ALA A 220 -6.37 15.00 -18.35
N SER A 221 -7.12 14.18 -17.59
CA SER A 221 -6.55 13.11 -16.77
C SER A 221 -6.21 11.91 -17.65
N ARG A 222 -5.16 12.02 -18.47
CA ARG A 222 -4.51 10.81 -19.00
C ARG A 222 -3.75 10.13 -17.87
N CYS A 223 -4.50 9.51 -16.95
CA CYS A 223 -4.02 8.47 -16.05
C CYS A 223 -3.68 7.23 -16.89
N ARG A 224 -2.57 7.26 -17.62
CA ARG A 224 -1.92 6.03 -18.05
C ARG A 224 -1.05 5.58 -16.91
N SER A 225 -1.42 4.52 -16.20
CA SER A 225 -0.49 3.74 -15.41
C SER A 225 0.51 3.09 -16.37
N THR A 226 1.50 3.84 -16.85
CA THR A 226 2.70 3.22 -17.38
C THR A 226 3.52 2.84 -16.16
N GLY A 227 3.68 1.55 -15.93
CA GLY A 227 4.30 1.02 -14.71
C GLY A 227 3.24 0.61 -13.71
N GLY A 228 2.68 -0.58 -13.93
CA GLY A 228 2.06 -1.33 -12.86
C GLY A 228 3.00 -1.49 -11.68
N LEU A 229 2.45 -2.01 -10.59
CA LEU A 229 3.20 -2.43 -9.42
C LEU A 229 4.25 -3.43 -9.89
N SER A 230 5.46 -2.96 -10.23
CA SER A 230 6.61 -3.83 -10.31
C SER A 230 6.78 -4.32 -8.88
N THR A 231 6.22 -5.48 -8.56
CA THR A 231 6.73 -6.30 -7.48
C THR A 231 8.22 -6.38 -7.77
N CYS A 232 9.03 -5.63 -7.01
CA CYS A 232 10.45 -5.90 -6.96
C CYS A 232 10.53 -7.38 -6.57
N PRO A 233 11.02 -8.28 -7.44
CA PRO A 233 11.18 -9.65 -7.04
C PRO A 233 12.15 -9.65 -5.85
N PRO A 234 11.89 -10.41 -4.78
CA PRO A 234 12.81 -10.53 -3.67
C PRO A 234 13.95 -11.45 -4.11
N THR A 235 14.83 -10.96 -4.97
CA THR A 235 16.04 -11.68 -5.34
C THR A 235 17.26 -10.80 -5.12
N THR A 236 18.05 -11.29 -4.17
CA THR A 236 19.47 -11.02 -3.90
C THR A 236 19.81 -9.83 -3.00
N ALA A 237 20.46 -10.20 -1.90
CA ALA A 237 21.07 -9.36 -0.90
C ALA A 237 21.92 -8.23 -1.52
N LYS A 238 21.87 -7.05 -0.88
CA LYS A 238 22.77 -5.91 -1.10
C LYS A 238 22.87 -5.43 -2.55
N SER A 239 21.85 -4.71 -3.01
CA SER A 239 22.08 -3.69 -4.04
C SER A 239 21.09 -2.52 -3.87
N ASN A 240 21.63 -1.31 -3.99
CA ASN A 240 20.95 -0.03 -3.80
C ASN A 240 19.68 0.07 -4.68
N CYS A 241 18.50 0.07 -4.07
CA CYS A 241 17.24 0.39 -4.74
C CYS A 241 17.14 1.91 -4.94
N GLY A 242 17.72 2.42 -6.02
CA GLY A 242 17.59 3.81 -6.47
C GLY A 242 16.77 3.98 -7.75
N THR A 243 16.31 2.90 -8.39
CA THR A 243 15.81 2.96 -9.77
C THR A 243 14.68 1.97 -10.07
N CYS A 244 13.66 1.87 -9.21
CA CYS A 244 12.35 1.37 -9.64
C CYS A 244 11.62 2.52 -10.36
N GLY A 245 11.81 2.62 -11.67
CA GLY A 245 11.24 3.65 -12.53
C GLY A 245 9.77 3.39 -12.82
N CYS A 246 8.87 3.84 -11.93
CA CYS A 246 7.46 4.01 -12.28
C CYS A 246 7.26 5.44 -12.81
N PRO A 247 6.83 5.62 -14.07
CA PRO A 247 6.45 6.90 -14.64
C PRO A 247 5.53 7.71 -13.73
N PRO A 248 5.72 9.03 -13.61
CA PRO A 248 4.80 9.89 -12.87
C PRO A 248 3.46 10.00 -13.61
N THR A 249 2.37 9.83 -12.88
CA THR A 249 1.03 10.10 -13.42
C THR A 249 0.84 11.61 -13.46
N ARG A 250 0.90 12.21 -14.65
CA ARG A 250 0.61 13.64 -14.82
C ARG A 250 -0.90 13.86 -14.68
N CYS A 251 -1.28 14.63 -13.67
CA CYS A 251 -2.64 15.08 -13.46
C CYS A 251 -2.71 16.53 -13.95
N SER A 252 -3.13 16.72 -15.20
CA SER A 252 -3.75 17.98 -15.62
C SER A 252 -5.24 17.69 -15.68
N ALA A 253 -6.07 18.36 -14.89
CA ALA A 253 -7.51 18.17 -14.97
C ALA A 253 -8.18 19.53 -14.92
N LYS A 254 -8.91 19.88 -15.98
CA LYS A 254 -10.07 20.76 -15.84
C LYS A 254 -11.21 19.85 -15.39
N SER A 255 -11.52 19.89 -14.10
CA SER A 255 -12.59 19.04 -13.57
C SER A 255 -13.78 19.92 -13.23
N THR A 256 -14.84 19.74 -14.02
CA THR A 256 -16.21 20.22 -13.74
C THR A 256 -16.87 19.45 -12.60
N ALA A 257 -16.26 18.35 -12.15
CA ALA A 257 -16.75 17.46 -11.11
C ALA A 257 -15.78 17.38 -9.91
N ALA A 258 -14.93 18.40 -9.71
CA ALA A 258 -13.97 18.43 -8.61
C ALA A 258 -14.69 18.74 -7.30
N TRP A 259 -15.26 17.72 -6.67
CA TRP A 259 -15.91 17.89 -5.39
C TRP A 259 -14.88 18.05 -4.28
N THR A 260 -15.00 19.13 -3.51
CA THR A 260 -14.13 19.38 -2.35
C THR A 260 -14.69 18.67 -1.12
N LEU A 261 -13.83 17.92 -0.42
CA LEU A 261 -14.16 17.47 0.93
C LEU A 261 -14.09 18.67 1.89
N ARG A 262 -15.18 18.97 2.60
CA ARG A 262 -15.24 20.12 3.52
C ARG A 262 -14.31 19.89 4.70
N ARG A 263 -13.53 20.92 5.05
CA ARG A 263 -12.62 20.88 6.21
C ARG A 263 -13.41 20.74 7.52
N ARG A 264 -13.17 19.65 8.23
CA ARG A 264 -13.10 19.63 9.70
C ARG A 264 -11.64 19.28 10.05
N SER A 265 -11.08 19.87 11.10
CA SER A 265 -9.65 19.74 11.41
C SER A 265 -9.19 18.27 11.46
N CYS A 266 -8.19 17.94 10.64
CA CYS A 266 -7.54 16.63 10.65
C CYS A 266 -6.39 16.68 11.66
N THR A 267 -6.62 16.21 12.88
CA THR A 267 -5.55 16.00 13.86
C THR A 267 -4.83 14.69 13.53
N LYS A 268 -3.48 14.73 13.55
CA LYS A 268 -2.54 13.64 13.22
C LYS A 268 -2.67 12.33 14.04
N THR A 269 -3.70 12.17 14.85
CA THR A 269 -3.82 11.08 15.84
C THR A 269 -4.19 9.70 15.26
N GLY A 270 -4.46 9.58 13.96
CA GLY A 270 -4.94 8.32 13.35
C GLY A 270 -3.93 7.46 12.60
N PHE A 271 -2.69 7.92 12.39
CA PHE A 271 -1.67 7.19 11.60
C PHE A 271 -0.40 7.03 12.42
N GLY A 272 -0.36 6.02 13.30
CA GLY A 272 0.82 5.77 14.12
C GLY A 272 0.88 4.34 14.62
N LYS A 273 2.00 3.67 14.30
CA LYS A 273 2.49 2.36 14.76
C LYS A 273 2.05 1.15 13.92
N ARG A 274 2.91 0.79 12.95
CA ARG A 274 3.05 -0.61 12.49
C ARG A 274 3.84 -1.37 13.57
N PRO A 275 3.44 -2.57 14.01
CA PRO A 275 4.28 -3.41 14.85
C PRO A 275 5.42 -4.05 14.05
N ALA A 276 6.56 -4.19 14.69
CA ALA A 276 7.77 -4.83 14.19
C ALA A 276 7.65 -6.37 14.17
N ALA A 277 6.70 -6.94 13.43
CA ALA A 277 6.52 -8.40 13.40
C ALA A 277 7.53 -9.13 12.48
N SER A 278 8.14 -8.44 11.51
CA SER A 278 9.07 -9.08 10.57
C SER A 278 10.42 -9.48 11.18
N ALA A 279 10.75 -9.00 12.39
CA ALA A 279 12.04 -9.27 13.02
C ALA A 279 12.07 -10.58 13.82
N GLN A 280 10.95 -11.02 14.40
CA GLN A 280 10.94 -12.16 15.34
C GLN A 280 11.06 -13.53 14.67
N ARG A 281 10.71 -13.64 13.37
CA ARG A 281 10.84 -14.91 12.63
C ARG A 281 12.30 -15.25 12.29
N SER A 282 13.18 -14.24 12.22
CA SER A 282 14.61 -14.44 11.95
C SER A 282 15.35 -15.01 13.17
N THR A 283 14.90 -14.65 14.39
CA THR A 283 15.52 -15.11 15.64
C THR A 283 15.12 -16.53 16.05
N ALA A 284 14.01 -17.06 15.56
CA ALA A 284 13.53 -18.39 15.93
C ALA A 284 14.09 -19.54 15.05
N LEU A 285 14.74 -19.21 13.92
CA LEU A 285 15.23 -20.21 12.94
C LEU A 285 16.76 -20.41 12.96
N THR A 286 17.49 -19.84 13.93
CA THR A 286 18.97 -19.84 13.95
C THR A 286 19.63 -20.47 15.18
N ALA A 287 18.91 -21.28 15.97
CA ALA A 287 19.51 -22.00 17.09
C ALA A 287 19.55 -23.53 16.86
N PRO A 288 20.69 -24.10 16.42
CA PRO A 288 20.94 -25.54 16.56
C PRO A 288 21.40 -25.89 17.99
N PRO A 289 21.14 -27.12 18.48
CA PRO A 289 21.49 -27.52 19.84
C PRO A 289 23.02 -27.69 20.02
N SER A 290 23.47 -27.37 21.23
CA SER A 290 24.86 -27.36 21.68
C SER A 290 25.49 -28.74 21.86
N THR A 291 26.70 -28.95 21.35
CA THR A 291 27.68 -29.94 21.84
C THR A 291 29.11 -29.45 21.53
N PRO A 292 30.13 -29.66 22.40
CA PRO A 292 31.28 -28.75 22.48
C PRO A 292 32.52 -29.17 21.68
N ALA A 293 33.24 -28.13 21.24
CA ALA A 293 34.69 -27.98 21.02
C ALA A 293 35.52 -29.15 20.44
N SER A 294 36.04 -28.95 19.22
CA SER A 294 37.48 -28.67 18.98
C SER A 294 37.76 -28.74 17.47
N GLU A 295 38.32 -27.69 16.88
CA GLU A 295 39.50 -27.74 15.98
C GLU A 295 39.68 -26.43 15.21
N GLN A 296 40.96 -26.05 15.13
CA GLN A 296 41.52 -24.84 14.55
C GLN A 296 41.21 -24.72 13.06
N CYS A 297 40.96 -23.51 12.55
CA CYS A 297 41.17 -23.25 11.13
C CYS A 297 41.91 -21.93 10.93
N SER A 298 43.14 -22.08 10.45
CA SER A 298 44.11 -21.08 10.07
C SER A 298 43.76 -20.40 8.75
N ALA A 299 44.30 -19.19 8.58
CA ALA A 299 44.21 -18.39 7.37
C ALA A 299 44.91 -19.07 6.17
N ASN A 300 44.24 -19.14 5.01
CA ASN A 300 44.80 -18.76 3.71
C ASN A 300 43.88 -19.06 2.50
N ARG A 301 44.03 -18.21 1.47
CA ARG A 301 43.64 -18.32 0.05
C ARG A 301 42.18 -18.06 -0.34
N CYS A 302 41.98 -16.88 -0.94
CA CYS A 302 41.34 -16.80 -2.26
C CYS A 302 42.06 -15.76 -3.11
N ARG A 303 42.82 -16.28 -4.10
CA ARG A 303 43.46 -15.53 -5.17
C ARG A 303 42.74 -15.95 -6.44
N SER A 304 41.97 -15.06 -7.08
CA SER A 304 41.63 -15.22 -8.50
C SER A 304 41.33 -13.87 -9.15
N THR A 305 42.34 -13.34 -9.83
CA THR A 305 42.23 -12.31 -10.86
C THR A 305 41.91 -12.98 -12.20
N ARG A 306 40.83 -12.57 -12.89
CA ARG A 306 40.73 -12.67 -14.36
C ARG A 306 40.13 -11.37 -14.92
N PRO A 307 40.74 -10.78 -15.95
CA PRO A 307 40.28 -9.52 -16.57
C PRO A 307 39.17 -9.75 -17.60
N CYS A 308 38.27 -8.78 -17.72
CA CYS A 308 37.21 -8.74 -18.74
C CYS A 308 37.80 -8.39 -20.11
N ASN A 309 37.74 -9.32 -21.07
CA ASN A 309 38.01 -9.04 -22.48
C ASN A 309 36.81 -8.32 -23.11
N GLY A 310 37.09 -7.15 -23.72
CA GLY A 310 36.08 -6.25 -24.27
C GLY A 310 35.30 -6.83 -25.44
N ARG A 311 33.97 -6.60 -25.42
CA ARG A 311 33.10 -6.71 -26.59
C ARG A 311 31.74 -6.02 -26.38
N TRP A 312 31.72 -4.76 -25.95
CA TRP A 312 30.50 -3.93 -25.97
C TRP A 312 30.87 -2.46 -26.23
N PRO A 313 30.43 -1.84 -27.35
CA PRO A 313 30.70 -0.44 -27.64
C PRO A 313 29.67 0.42 -26.92
N ASN A 314 29.99 0.90 -25.70
CA ASN A 314 29.47 2.13 -25.04
C ASN A 314 29.63 2.16 -23.49
N CYS A 315 30.70 1.59 -22.93
CA CYS A 315 31.07 1.87 -21.54
C CYS A 315 32.09 3.02 -21.46
N ARG A 316 31.66 4.23 -21.09
CA ARG A 316 32.56 5.28 -20.62
C ARG A 316 32.81 5.15 -19.11
N PRO A 317 34.06 5.20 -18.63
CA PRO A 317 34.35 5.17 -17.19
C PRO A 317 33.97 6.50 -16.53
N LYS A 318 33.26 6.44 -15.40
CA LYS A 318 33.08 7.60 -14.49
C LYS A 318 34.22 7.66 -13.45
N PRO A 319 34.67 8.85 -13.04
CA PRO A 319 35.77 9.01 -12.09
C PRO A 319 35.37 8.60 -10.67
N ARG A 320 36.29 7.91 -10.00
CA ARG A 320 36.23 7.52 -8.58
C ARG A 320 36.31 8.76 -7.69
N TRP A 321 35.30 8.97 -6.85
CA TRP A 321 35.44 9.71 -5.59
C TRP A 321 35.03 8.76 -4.46
N CYS A 322 36.02 8.10 -3.86
CA CYS A 322 35.88 7.43 -2.58
C CYS A 322 36.16 8.45 -1.49
N GLY A 323 35.13 8.90 -0.77
CA GLY A 323 35.28 9.56 0.52
C GLY A 323 35.19 8.50 1.63
N CYS A 324 36.31 8.23 2.30
CA CYS A 324 36.35 7.47 3.55
C CYS A 324 35.56 8.22 4.63
N TRP A 325 34.64 7.53 5.32
CA TRP A 325 34.22 7.93 6.66
C TRP A 325 34.50 6.75 7.59
N CYS A 326 35.53 6.93 8.41
CA CYS A 326 35.90 6.06 9.52
C CYS A 326 34.84 6.14 10.60
N THR A 327 34.27 5.00 10.99
CA THR A 327 33.55 4.85 12.26
C THR A 327 34.52 4.36 13.31
N THR A 328 34.88 5.23 14.26
CA THR A 328 35.57 4.86 15.49
C THR A 328 34.56 4.20 16.45
N PRO A 329 34.89 3.07 17.10
CA PRO A 329 34.06 2.48 18.14
C PRO A 329 34.38 3.13 19.49
N LEU A 330 33.34 3.49 20.25
CA LEU A 330 33.47 3.74 21.69
C LEU A 330 32.49 2.79 22.39
N GLY A 331 33.06 1.80 23.08
CA GLY A 331 32.42 1.13 24.20
C GLY A 331 32.94 1.75 25.48
N ILE A 332 32.02 2.14 26.37
CA ILE A 332 31.92 1.73 27.77
C ILE A 332 30.42 1.65 28.06
#